data_AF-A0A9N9VMU1-F1
#
_entry.id   AF-A0A9N9VMU1-F1
#
_cell.length_a   1.000
_cell.length_b   1.000
_cell.length_c   1.000
_cell.angle_alpha   90.00
_cell.angle_beta   90.00
_cell.angle_gamma   90.00
#
_symmetry.space_group_name_H-M   'P 1'
#
loop_
_entity.id
_entity.type
_entity.pdbx_description
1 polymer ?
#
loop_
_entity_poly.entity_id
_entity_poly.type
_entity_poly.pdbx_seq_one_letter_code
_entity_poly.pdbx_strand_id
1 'polypeptide(L)'
;VKLRDAGYRGILAGTRKTTPGFRLVEKYGMLVGGADAHRHDLSSMVMLKDNHVWSRGSITDAVRAAKAVAGFSVKVEVEVQSEAEADEAIAAGADVVMLDNFTGDGVKVAANSLKTRWQGKHHFLLEVSGGLRADNVEPYVCNDVDIISTSSIHQGVPHIDFSLKIEH
;
A
#
# COMPACT_ATOMS: atom_id res chain seq x y z
N VAL A 1 -14.87 -11.65 1.69
CA VAL A 1 -15.54 -10.76 0.72
C VAL A 1 -14.59 -10.45 -0.41
N LYS A 2 -15.00 -10.57 -1.69
CA LYS A 2 -14.18 -10.02 -2.79
C LYS A 2 -14.37 -8.51 -2.78
N LEU A 3 -13.27 -7.74 -2.76
CA LEU A 3 -13.33 -6.27 -2.71
C LEU A 3 -14.27 -5.66 -3.76
N ARG A 4 -14.32 -6.27 -4.95
CA ARG A 4 -15.20 -5.84 -6.04
C ARG A 4 -16.68 -6.03 -5.72
N ASP A 5 -17.06 -7.09 -5.01
CA ASP A 5 -18.44 -7.34 -4.57
C ASP A 5 -18.89 -6.29 -3.55
N ALA A 6 -17.94 -5.78 -2.75
CA ALA A 6 -18.15 -4.65 -1.83
C ALA A 6 -18.11 -3.27 -2.53
N GLY A 7 -18.01 -3.22 -3.87
CA GLY A 7 -18.02 -1.98 -4.64
C GLY A 7 -16.70 -1.19 -4.63
N TYR A 8 -15.60 -1.80 -4.19
CA TYR A 8 -14.28 -1.16 -4.22
C TYR A 8 -13.78 -1.00 -5.66
N ARG A 9 -13.38 0.22 -6.04
CA ARG A 9 -12.89 0.56 -7.38
C ARG A 9 -11.38 0.76 -7.45
N GLY A 10 -10.71 0.87 -6.31
CA GLY A 10 -9.27 1.06 -6.23
C GLY A 10 -8.45 -0.19 -6.54
N ILE A 11 -7.20 -0.15 -6.12
CA ILE A 11 -6.17 -1.16 -6.40
C ILE A 11 -6.04 -2.08 -5.19
N LEU A 12 -6.13 -3.40 -5.43
CA LEU A 12 -5.67 -4.39 -4.47
C LEU A 12 -4.18 -4.62 -4.74
N ALA A 13 -3.33 -4.41 -3.74
CA ALA A 13 -1.89 -4.54 -3.88
C ALA A 13 -1.30 -5.63 -2.96
N GLY A 14 -0.25 -6.29 -3.43
CA GLY A 14 0.58 -7.19 -2.63
C GLY A 14 1.59 -6.44 -1.75
N THR A 15 2.62 -7.15 -1.28
CA THR A 15 3.68 -6.55 -0.44
C THR A 15 5.04 -7.17 -0.77
N ARG A 16 6.09 -6.82 -0.01
CA ARG A 16 7.41 -7.46 -0.10
C ARG A 16 7.59 -8.65 0.86
N LYS A 17 6.54 -9.07 1.58
CA LYS A 17 6.53 -10.23 2.49
C LYS A 17 6.47 -11.56 1.71
N THR A 18 7.42 -11.73 0.80
CA THR A 18 7.52 -12.81 -0.16
C THR A 18 8.51 -13.87 0.29
N THR A 19 8.39 -15.11 -0.18
CA THR A 19 9.36 -16.17 0.10
C THR A 19 10.74 -15.78 -0.44
N PRO A 20 11.81 -15.83 0.40
CA PRO A 20 13.17 -15.51 -0.05
C PRO A 20 13.58 -16.33 -1.29
N GLY A 21 14.06 -15.64 -2.33
CA GLY A 21 14.45 -16.26 -3.61
C GLY A 21 13.29 -16.54 -4.59
N PHE A 22 12.03 -16.48 -4.15
CA PHE A 22 10.87 -16.81 -4.99
C PHE A 22 9.96 -15.63 -5.35
N ARG A 23 10.38 -14.41 -4.97
CA ARG A 23 9.61 -13.17 -5.17
C ARG A 23 9.09 -12.97 -6.60
N LEU A 24 9.91 -13.29 -7.61
CA LEU A 24 9.52 -13.09 -9.02
C LEU A 24 8.24 -13.86 -9.36
N VAL A 25 8.16 -15.12 -8.94
CA VAL A 25 7.01 -15.98 -9.21
C VAL A 25 5.80 -15.54 -8.40
N GLU A 26 5.98 -15.20 -7.12
CA GLU A 26 4.87 -14.73 -6.28
C GLU A 26 4.28 -13.41 -6.79
N LYS A 27 5.13 -12.45 -7.19
CA LYS A 27 4.70 -11.17 -7.78
C LYS A 27 3.99 -11.37 -9.11
N TYR A 28 4.49 -12.30 -9.95
CA TYR A 28 3.80 -12.68 -11.18
C TYR A 28 2.42 -13.29 -10.88
N GLY A 29 2.32 -14.16 -9.88
CA GLY A 29 1.04 -14.70 -9.41
C GLY A 29 0.04 -13.62 -8.99
N MET A 30 0.50 -12.56 -8.31
CA MET A 30 -0.34 -11.41 -7.95
C MET A 30 -0.92 -10.72 -9.21
N LEU A 31 -0.08 -10.46 -10.21
CA LEU A 31 -0.51 -9.84 -11.47
C LEU A 31 -1.55 -10.71 -12.20
N VAL A 32 -1.30 -12.02 -12.30
CA VAL A 32 -2.24 -12.98 -12.90
C VAL A 32 -3.57 -13.02 -12.12
N GLY A 33 -3.51 -12.88 -10.79
CA GLY A 33 -4.68 -12.78 -9.91
C GLY A 33 -5.44 -11.45 -9.98
N GLY A 34 -4.96 -10.49 -10.78
CA GLY A 34 -5.57 -9.15 -10.91
C GLY A 34 -5.24 -8.19 -9.77
N ALA A 35 -4.19 -8.46 -8.99
CA ALA A 35 -3.66 -7.56 -7.99
C ALA A 35 -2.41 -6.84 -8.51
N ASP A 36 -2.19 -5.62 -8.03
CA ASP A 36 -0.93 -4.91 -8.26
C ASP A 36 0.18 -5.57 -7.44
N ALA A 37 1.35 -5.72 -8.05
CA ALA A 37 2.48 -6.32 -7.37
C ALA A 37 2.99 -5.45 -6.20
N HIS A 38 2.65 -4.17 -6.14
CA HIS A 38 3.34 -3.13 -5.36
C HIS A 38 4.82 -3.04 -5.77
N ARG A 39 5.62 -2.26 -5.04
CA ARG A 39 7.07 -2.18 -5.29
C ARG A 39 7.71 -3.58 -5.24
N HIS A 40 8.61 -3.84 -6.18
CA HIS A 40 9.29 -5.13 -6.28
C HIS A 40 10.37 -5.26 -5.21
N ASP A 41 11.16 -4.22 -5.02
CA ASP A 41 12.32 -4.18 -4.14
C ASP A 41 12.50 -2.79 -3.49
N LEU A 42 13.68 -2.52 -2.94
CA LEU A 42 14.04 -1.24 -2.32
C LEU A 42 14.41 -0.15 -3.34
N SER A 43 14.66 -0.51 -4.59
CA SER A 43 15.07 0.40 -5.66
C SER A 43 13.88 0.89 -6.50
N SER A 44 12.76 0.16 -6.45
CA SER A 44 11.55 0.45 -7.24
C SER A 44 10.81 1.72 -6.78
N MET A 45 10.77 1.96 -5.47
CA MET A 45 10.07 3.08 -4.84
C MET A 45 10.64 3.33 -3.44
N VAL A 46 10.78 4.59 -3.05
CA VAL A 46 11.19 4.93 -1.68
C VAL A 46 9.96 4.82 -0.77
N MET A 47 10.04 4.01 0.27
CA MET A 47 9.01 3.98 1.33
C MET A 47 9.65 4.35 2.65
N LEU A 48 9.13 5.41 3.25
CA LEU A 48 9.49 5.88 4.57
C LEU A 48 8.57 5.21 5.60
N LYS A 49 9.16 4.32 6.38
CA LYS A 49 8.53 3.73 7.57
C LYS A 49 8.81 4.57 8.81
N ASP A 50 8.11 4.28 9.90
CA ASP A 50 8.33 4.77 11.26
C ASP A 50 9.82 5.01 11.63
N ASN A 51 10.68 4.02 11.40
CA ASN A 51 12.10 4.08 11.74
C ASN A 51 12.88 5.12 10.92
N HIS A 52 12.46 5.35 9.67
CA HIS A 52 13.09 6.36 8.80
C HIS A 52 12.70 7.76 9.26
N VAL A 53 11.42 7.97 9.57
CA VAL A 53 10.91 9.22 10.13
C VAL A 53 11.62 9.53 11.45
N TRP A 54 11.68 8.55 12.36
CA TRP A 54 12.38 8.67 13.63
C TRP A 54 13.86 9.06 13.46
N SER A 55 14.56 8.46 12.49
CA SER A 55 15.98 8.76 12.23
C SER A 55 16.23 10.19 11.71
N ARG A 56 15.21 10.85 11.17
CA ARG A 56 15.28 12.21 10.62
C ARG A 56 14.68 13.26 11.56
N GLY A 57 13.91 12.84 12.55
CA GLY A 57 13.29 13.70 13.56
C GLY A 57 11.93 14.30 13.17
N SER A 58 11.55 14.27 11.89
CA SER A 58 10.24 14.72 11.41
C SER A 58 9.85 14.02 10.09
N ILE A 59 8.56 13.97 9.78
CA ILE A 59 8.07 13.45 8.49
C ILE A 59 8.52 14.38 7.37
N THR A 60 8.39 15.69 7.57
CA THR A 60 8.78 16.70 6.60
C THR A 60 10.24 16.53 6.16
N ASP A 61 11.18 16.36 7.11
CA ASP A 61 12.60 16.21 6.78
C ASP A 61 12.92 14.86 6.16
N ALA A 62 12.19 13.81 6.53
CA ALA A 62 12.33 12.49 5.92
C ALA A 62 11.87 12.51 4.45
N VAL A 63 10.70 13.09 4.16
CA VAL A 63 10.15 13.20 2.80
C VAL A 63 11.05 14.06 1.93
N ARG A 64 11.50 15.23 2.41
CA ARG A 64 12.41 16.10 1.65
C ARG A 64 13.72 15.39 1.30
N ALA A 65 14.31 14.68 2.26
CA ALA A 65 15.53 13.90 2.02
C ALA A 65 15.28 12.77 1.00
N ALA A 66 14.16 12.06 1.11
CA ALA A 66 13.78 11.02 0.16
C ALA A 66 13.60 11.58 -1.26
N LYS A 67 12.88 12.68 -1.43
CA LYS A 67 12.65 13.33 -2.74
C LYS A 67 13.97 13.83 -3.36
N ALA A 68 14.89 14.36 -2.55
CA ALA A 68 16.19 14.80 -3.04
C ALA A 68 17.04 13.65 -3.63
N VAL A 69 16.93 12.43 -3.07
CA VAL A 69 17.64 11.25 -3.58
C VAL A 69 16.86 10.56 -4.71
N ALA A 70 15.54 10.48 -4.60
CA ALA A 70 14.65 9.84 -5.57
C ALA A 70 14.61 10.58 -6.92
N GLY A 71 14.80 11.90 -6.91
CA GLY A 71 14.64 12.74 -8.08
C GLY A 71 13.19 12.76 -8.58
N PHE A 72 13.01 12.99 -9.88
CA PHE A 72 11.68 13.07 -10.51
C PHE A 72 11.10 11.69 -10.89
N SER A 73 11.92 10.64 -10.91
CA SER A 73 11.58 9.34 -11.52
C SER A 73 11.02 8.32 -10.55
N VAL A 74 11.23 8.51 -9.24
CA VAL A 74 10.86 7.53 -8.20
C VAL A 74 9.84 8.14 -7.25
N LYS A 75 8.74 7.42 -7.02
CA LYS A 75 7.70 7.82 -6.05
C LYS A 75 8.22 7.70 -4.62
N VAL A 76 7.71 8.54 -3.73
CA VAL A 76 7.92 8.48 -2.29
C VAL A 76 6.61 8.15 -1.59
N GLU A 77 6.60 7.04 -0.89
CA GLU A 77 5.52 6.60 -0.02
C GLU A 77 5.89 6.81 1.45
N VAL A 78 4.91 7.19 2.29
CA VAL A 78 5.12 7.39 3.72
C VAL A 78 4.08 6.61 4.52
N GLU A 79 4.54 5.82 5.48
CA GLU A 79 3.71 5.13 6.48
C GLU A 79 3.42 6.10 7.63
N VAL A 80 2.14 6.29 7.94
CA VAL A 80 1.66 7.23 8.95
C VAL A 80 0.68 6.56 9.89
N GLN A 81 0.64 7.04 11.13
CA GLN A 81 -0.19 6.50 12.22
C GLN A 81 -1.34 7.45 12.61
N SER A 82 -1.38 8.66 12.06
CA SER A 82 -2.45 9.64 12.32
C SER A 82 -2.78 10.50 11.10
N GLU A 83 -3.97 11.10 11.09
CA GLU A 83 -4.36 12.06 10.03
C GLU A 83 -3.45 13.30 10.01
N ALA A 84 -2.94 13.72 11.17
CA ALA A 84 -2.03 14.86 11.26
C ALA A 84 -0.69 14.54 10.57
N GLU A 85 -0.16 13.33 10.78
CA GLU A 85 1.03 12.85 10.08
C GLU A 85 0.79 12.69 8.58
N ALA A 86 -0.40 12.22 8.19
CA ALA A 86 -0.80 12.14 6.78
C ALA A 86 -0.80 13.53 6.12
N ASP A 87 -1.35 14.54 6.81
CA ASP A 87 -1.38 15.92 6.36
C ASP A 87 0.04 16.48 6.17
N GLU A 88 0.92 16.24 7.14
CA GLU A 88 2.33 16.63 7.07
C GLU A 88 3.04 15.95 5.88
N ALA A 89 2.82 14.65 5.68
CA ALA A 89 3.42 13.91 4.56
C ALA A 89 2.99 14.45 3.20
N ILE A 90 1.69 14.77 3.03
CA ILE A 90 1.16 15.36 1.79
C ILE A 90 1.75 16.76 1.58
N ALA A 91 1.80 17.59 2.63
CA ALA A 91 2.39 18.92 2.55
C ALA A 91 3.88 18.89 2.18
N ALA A 92 4.60 17.86 2.61
CA ALA A 92 6.00 17.64 2.29
C ALA A 92 6.24 17.08 0.87
N GLY A 93 5.18 16.70 0.15
CA GLY A 93 5.24 16.23 -1.24
C GLY A 93 5.36 14.71 -1.40
N ALA A 94 4.83 13.93 -0.45
CA ALA A 94 4.67 12.49 -0.61
C ALA A 94 3.73 12.16 -1.79
N ASP A 95 4.09 11.15 -2.57
CA ASP A 95 3.31 10.69 -3.72
C ASP A 95 2.21 9.69 -3.28
N VAL A 96 2.48 8.93 -2.23
CA VAL A 96 1.57 7.95 -1.61
C VAL A 96 1.64 8.09 -0.08
N VAL A 97 0.50 8.05 0.59
CA VAL A 97 0.41 8.06 2.05
C VAL A 97 -0.33 6.81 2.51
N MET A 98 0.35 5.98 3.30
CA MET A 98 -0.17 4.72 3.84
C MET A 98 -0.68 4.94 5.26
N LEU A 99 -1.98 4.80 5.44
CA LEU A 99 -2.65 4.78 6.74
C LEU A 99 -2.45 3.39 7.37
N ASP A 100 -1.46 3.23 8.26
CA ASP A 100 -1.15 1.95 8.89
C ASP A 100 -1.92 1.76 10.20
N ASN A 101 -2.54 0.58 10.36
CA ASN A 101 -3.29 0.16 11.56
C ASN A 101 -4.43 1.09 12.00
N PHE A 102 -5.01 1.85 11.08
CA PHE A 102 -6.28 2.55 11.34
C PHE A 102 -7.43 1.56 11.51
N THR A 103 -8.51 1.96 12.17
CA THR A 103 -9.77 1.19 12.14
C THR A 103 -10.52 1.46 10.83
N GLY A 104 -11.43 0.57 10.43
CA GLY A 104 -12.23 0.76 9.20
C GLY A 104 -12.98 2.10 9.15
N ASP A 105 -13.54 2.54 10.28
CA ASP A 105 -14.20 3.85 10.37
C ASP A 105 -13.19 5.00 10.40
N GLY A 106 -12.06 4.83 11.10
CA GLY A 106 -10.97 5.81 11.12
C GLY A 106 -10.40 6.07 9.72
N VAL A 107 -10.23 5.03 8.91
CA VAL A 107 -9.81 5.14 7.51
C VAL A 107 -10.79 5.98 6.70
N LYS A 108 -12.10 5.74 6.82
CA LYS A 108 -13.11 6.50 6.05
C LYS A 108 -13.08 7.98 6.40
N VAL A 109 -13.02 8.29 7.70
CA VAL A 109 -12.97 9.68 8.19
C VAL A 109 -11.70 10.36 7.70
N ALA A 110 -10.54 9.74 7.91
CA ALA A 110 -9.25 10.30 7.52
C ALA A 110 -9.15 10.48 5.99
N ALA A 111 -9.53 9.46 5.21
CA ALA A 111 -9.47 9.52 3.75
C ALA A 111 -10.35 10.63 3.18
N ASN A 112 -11.60 10.74 3.66
CA ASN A 112 -12.52 11.79 3.22
C ASN A 112 -12.02 13.20 3.59
N SER A 113 -11.53 13.37 4.82
CA SER A 113 -10.95 14.61 5.31
C SER A 113 -9.75 15.05 4.47
N LEU A 114 -8.80 14.14 4.22
CA LEU A 114 -7.59 14.41 3.44
C LEU A 114 -7.91 14.72 1.99
N LYS A 115 -8.76 13.93 1.32
CA LYS A 115 -9.17 14.17 -0.07
C LYS A 115 -9.85 15.53 -0.23
N THR A 116 -10.73 15.90 0.71
CA THR A 116 -11.41 17.21 0.71
C THR A 116 -10.42 18.35 0.94
N ARG A 117 -9.56 18.26 1.96
CA ARG A 117 -8.61 19.31 2.33
C ARG A 117 -7.60 19.63 1.23
N TRP A 118 -7.15 18.60 0.53
CA TRP A 118 -6.09 18.69 -0.49
C TRP A 118 -6.62 18.74 -1.93
N GLN A 119 -7.94 18.75 -2.12
CA GLN A 119 -8.57 18.84 -3.44
C GLN A 119 -8.05 20.05 -4.22
N GLY A 120 -7.46 19.79 -5.39
CA GLY A 120 -6.89 20.82 -6.27
C GLY A 120 -5.58 21.46 -5.78
N LYS A 121 -5.03 21.05 -4.63
CA LYS A 121 -3.78 21.59 -4.07
C LYS A 121 -2.58 20.70 -4.39
N HIS A 122 -2.72 19.40 -4.15
CA HIS A 122 -1.67 18.42 -4.39
C HIS A 122 -2.27 17.08 -4.81
N HIS A 123 -1.61 16.37 -5.71
CA HIS A 123 -2.01 15.03 -6.09
C HIS A 123 -1.27 14.00 -5.23
N PHE A 124 -2.01 13.07 -4.63
CA PHE A 124 -1.47 11.99 -3.80
C PHE A 124 -2.43 10.79 -3.83
N LEU A 125 -1.88 9.61 -3.56
CA LEU A 125 -2.64 8.38 -3.36
C LEU A 125 -2.74 8.04 -1.88
N LEU A 126 -3.87 7.50 -1.47
CA LEU A 126 -4.08 6.92 -0.15
C LEU A 126 -4.00 5.40 -0.24
N GLU A 127 -3.14 4.83 0.59
CA GLU A 127 -3.03 3.39 0.80
C GLU A 127 -3.51 3.04 2.22
N VAL A 128 -4.16 1.89 2.37
CA VAL A 128 -4.47 1.31 3.67
C VAL A 128 -3.82 -0.06 3.76
N SER A 129 -3.13 -0.28 4.88
CA SER A 129 -2.46 -1.55 5.19
C SER A 129 -2.63 -1.90 6.68
N GLY A 130 -2.08 -3.04 7.07
CA GLY A 130 -2.09 -3.51 8.47
C GLY A 130 -3.20 -4.53 8.74
N GLY A 131 -2.82 -5.79 8.96
CA GLY A 131 -3.74 -6.84 9.44
C GLY A 131 -4.92 -7.22 8.54
N LEU A 132 -5.03 -6.65 7.33
CA LEU A 132 -6.13 -6.87 6.41
C LEU A 132 -6.13 -8.29 5.82
N ARG A 133 -7.31 -8.88 5.75
CA ARG A 133 -7.60 -10.24 5.29
C ARG A 133 -8.98 -10.25 4.62
N ALA A 134 -9.26 -11.31 3.87
CA ALA A 134 -10.52 -11.44 3.14
C ALA A 134 -11.77 -11.43 4.05
N ASP A 135 -11.62 -11.78 5.33
CA ASP A 135 -12.70 -11.82 6.34
C ASP A 135 -12.93 -10.48 7.07
N ASN A 136 -11.95 -9.56 7.06
CA ASN A 136 -12.03 -8.32 7.83
C ASN A 136 -11.86 -7.03 7.01
N VAL A 137 -11.66 -7.13 5.69
CA VAL A 137 -11.36 -5.97 4.83
C VAL A 137 -12.60 -5.14 4.48
N GLU A 138 -13.80 -5.72 4.55
CA GLU A 138 -15.04 -5.05 4.14
C GLU A 138 -15.29 -3.70 4.83
N PRO A 139 -15.09 -3.54 6.16
CA PRO A 139 -15.20 -2.24 6.83
C PRO A 139 -14.23 -1.17 6.34
N TYR A 140 -13.12 -1.56 5.69
CA TYR A 140 -12.10 -0.66 5.15
C TYR A 140 -12.39 -0.23 3.71
N VAL A 141 -13.41 -0.81 3.07
CA VAL A 141 -13.78 -0.44 1.71
C VAL A 141 -14.33 0.98 1.69
N CYS A 142 -13.56 1.87 1.08
CA CYS A 142 -13.86 3.27 0.90
C CYS A 142 -13.29 3.71 -0.45
N ASN A 143 -14.07 4.38 -1.29
CA ASN A 143 -13.59 4.83 -2.60
C ASN A 143 -12.80 6.15 -2.54
N ASP A 144 -12.65 6.74 -1.35
CA ASP A 144 -11.65 7.79 -1.09
C ASP A 144 -10.24 7.19 -0.86
N VAL A 145 -10.14 5.88 -0.67
CA VAL A 145 -8.87 5.13 -0.58
C VAL A 145 -8.52 4.52 -1.94
N ASP A 146 -7.34 4.85 -2.46
CA ASP A 146 -6.91 4.43 -3.79
C ASP A 146 -6.34 3.01 -3.82
N ILE A 147 -5.68 2.60 -2.72
CA ILE A 147 -4.97 1.33 -2.63
C ILE A 147 -5.31 0.62 -1.31
N ILE A 148 -5.63 -0.67 -1.38
CA ILE A 148 -5.69 -1.58 -0.23
C ILE A 148 -4.57 -2.60 -0.42
N SER A 149 -3.57 -2.60 0.47
CA SER A 149 -2.48 -3.57 0.42
C SER A 149 -2.58 -4.61 1.52
N THR A 150 -2.30 -5.87 1.17
CA THR A 150 -2.30 -6.97 2.15
C THR A 150 -1.31 -8.05 1.74
N SER A 151 -0.66 -8.66 2.72
CA SER A 151 0.12 -9.87 2.47
C SER A 151 -0.74 -11.14 2.42
N SER A 152 -1.99 -11.12 2.88
CA SER A 152 -2.85 -12.31 2.95
C SER A 152 -3.14 -12.95 1.58
N ILE A 153 -2.94 -12.22 0.49
CA ILE A 153 -3.16 -12.70 -0.89
C ILE A 153 -1.97 -13.49 -1.45
N HIS A 154 -0.81 -13.48 -0.78
CA HIS A 154 0.40 -14.17 -1.27
C HIS A 154 1.22 -14.85 -0.17
N GLN A 155 1.15 -14.36 1.05
CA GLN A 155 1.82 -14.92 2.21
C GLN A 155 0.94 -15.99 2.87
N GLY A 156 1.44 -17.22 2.93
CA GLY A 156 0.75 -18.32 3.62
C GLY A 156 -0.52 -18.81 2.91
N VAL A 157 -0.62 -18.59 1.60
CA VAL A 157 -1.72 -19.09 0.77
C VAL A 157 -1.54 -20.57 0.44
N PRO A 158 -2.63 -21.34 0.27
CA PRO A 158 -2.53 -22.75 -0.15
C PRO A 158 -1.99 -22.86 -1.58
N HIS A 159 -1.38 -24.00 -1.90
CA HIS A 159 -0.99 -24.33 -3.26
C HIS A 159 -2.17 -24.92 -4.04
N ILE A 160 -2.10 -24.81 -5.37
CA ILE A 160 -3.03 -25.50 -6.28
C ILE A 160 -2.47 -26.91 -6.52
N ASP A 161 -3.33 -27.92 -6.41
CA ASP A 161 -2.97 -29.31 -6.68
C ASP A 161 -2.85 -29.55 -8.19
N PHE A 162 -1.68 -29.99 -8.63
CA PHE A 162 -1.38 -30.30 -10.03
C PHE A 162 -0.82 -31.72 -10.11
N SER A 163 -1.24 -32.49 -11.13
CA SER A 163 -0.67 -33.81 -11.45
C SER A 163 -0.26 -33.87 -12.92
N LEU A 164 0.85 -34.57 -13.20
CA LEU A 164 1.33 -34.86 -14.55
C LEU A 164 1.17 -36.36 -14.81
N LYS A 165 0.33 -36.74 -15.79
CA LYS A 165 0.17 -38.12 -16.24
C LYS A 165 0.94 -38.33 -17.53
N ILE A 166 1.83 -39.32 -17.55
CA ILE A 166 2.57 -39.72 -18.75
C ILE A 166 1.84 -40.92 -19.34
N GLU A 167 1.36 -40.79 -20.57
CA GLU A 167 0.80 -41.88 -21.36
C GLU A 167 1.83 -42.28 -22.44
N HIS A 168 2.06 -43.58 -22.59
CA HIS A 168 2.97 -44.16 -23.59
C HIS A 168 2.18 -44.58 -24.84
#